data_AF-A0A0B8QKR5-F1
#
_entry.id   AF-A0A0B8QKR5-F1
#
_cell.length_a   1.000
_cell.length_b   1.000
_cell.length_c   1.000
_cell.angle_alpha   90.00
_cell.angle_beta   90.00
_cell.angle_gamma   90.00
#
_symmetry.space_group_name_H-M   'P 1'
#
loop_
_entity.id
_entity.type
_entity.pdbx_description
1 polymer ?
#
loop_
_entity_poly.entity_id
_entity_poly.type
_entity_poly.pdbx_seq_one_letter_code
_entity_poly.pdbx_strand_id
1 'polypeptide(L)'
;MHVLAEEMADSKKQTAEKRDIYDNENKDANDPTRVVTKLGIGGDYNFETEDFGYAISGSIGLSEAQKINARYHPETQEWSLGGSWLFDFGIVNFNFGKSEYDDGSNYNNYSVGTFVPLSEFGFEPAGWQIFPMAGFNYTDGERH
;
A
#
# COMPACT_ATOMS: atom_id res chain seq x y z
N MET A 1 5.72 37.55 24.87
CA MET A 1 4.54 37.61 23.97
C MET A 1 4.94 37.68 22.49
N HIS A 2 6.01 38.40 22.09
CA HIS A 2 6.49 38.39 20.69
C HIS A 2 7.10 37.06 20.23
N VAL A 3 7.94 36.43 21.05
CA VAL A 3 8.64 35.17 20.68
C VAL A 3 7.66 34.02 20.39
N LEU A 4 6.57 33.92 21.16
CA LEU A 4 5.50 32.94 20.95
C LEU A 4 4.73 33.18 19.65
N ALA A 5 4.52 34.44 19.24
CA ALA A 5 3.82 34.73 17.99
C ALA A 5 4.69 34.38 16.77
N GLU A 6 6.00 34.51 16.89
CA GLU A 6 6.97 34.21 15.83
C GLU A 6 7.14 32.69 15.65
N GLU A 7 7.22 31.93 16.74
CA GLU A 7 7.27 30.46 16.73
C GLU A 7 5.97 29.85 16.15
N MET A 8 4.81 30.46 16.45
CA MET A 8 3.52 30.06 15.91
C MET A 8 3.34 30.47 14.44
N ALA A 9 4.03 31.52 13.99
CA ALA A 9 4.03 31.94 12.59
C ALA A 9 4.97 31.06 11.76
N ASP A 10 6.10 30.63 12.32
CA ASP A 10 7.05 29.72 11.68
C ASP A 10 6.48 28.29 11.57
N SER A 11 5.78 27.83 12.62
CA SER A 11 5.02 26.58 12.60
C SER A 11 3.93 26.59 11.52
N LYS A 12 3.19 27.70 11.37
CA LYS A 12 2.17 27.87 10.30
C LYS A 12 2.78 27.99 8.91
N LYS A 13 3.98 28.57 8.77
CA LYS A 13 4.71 28.63 7.49
C LYS A 13 5.21 27.24 7.07
N GLN A 14 5.69 26.43 8.02
CA GLN A 14 6.04 25.02 7.75
C GLN A 14 4.83 24.16 7.34
N THR A 15 3.62 24.48 7.79
CA THR A 15 2.39 23.80 7.34
C THR A 15 1.99 24.17 5.90
N ALA A 16 2.47 25.30 5.37
CA ALA A 16 2.07 25.85 4.08
C ALA A 16 3.06 25.59 2.93
N GLU A 17 4.28 25.14 3.21
CA GLU A 17 5.11 24.52 2.17
C GLU A 17 4.50 23.16 1.84
N LYS A 18 3.78 23.12 0.73
CA LYS A 18 3.23 21.90 0.11
C LYS A 18 4.36 20.88 0.03
N ARG A 19 4.43 19.94 0.98
CA ARG A 19 5.41 18.85 0.96
C ARG A 19 5.27 18.19 -0.39
N ASP A 20 6.34 18.14 -1.16
CA ASP A 20 6.31 17.46 -2.44
C ASP A 20 6.11 15.97 -2.16
N ILE A 21 4.86 15.51 -2.33
CA ILE A 21 4.49 14.12 -2.08
C ILE A 21 5.18 13.17 -3.05
N TYR A 22 5.84 13.67 -4.10
CA TYR A 22 6.59 12.88 -5.06
C TYR A 22 8.09 12.80 -4.71
N ASP A 23 8.56 13.59 -3.75
CA ASP A 23 9.94 13.53 -3.25
C ASP A 23 10.17 12.25 -2.43
N ASN A 24 10.73 11.23 -3.10
CA ASN A 24 10.92 9.92 -2.54
C ASN A 24 12.20 9.79 -1.69
N GLU A 25 13.14 10.73 -1.79
CA GLU A 25 14.42 10.72 -1.07
C GLU A 25 14.23 11.08 0.41
N ASN A 26 13.32 12.02 0.67
CA ASN A 26 13.04 12.52 2.02
C ASN A 26 11.95 11.73 2.76
N LYS A 27 11.42 10.65 2.16
CA LYS A 27 10.43 9.78 2.80
C LYS A 27 11.07 8.76 3.73
N ASP A 28 10.44 8.54 4.88
CA ASP A 28 10.83 7.49 5.82
C ASP A 28 10.78 6.10 5.17
N ALA A 29 11.58 5.17 5.68
CA ALA A 29 11.58 3.79 5.21
C ALA A 29 10.23 3.08 5.31
N ASN A 30 9.39 3.49 6.26
CA ASN A 30 8.07 2.95 6.53
C ASN A 30 6.95 3.82 5.96
N ASP A 31 7.26 4.90 5.24
CA ASP A 31 6.24 5.75 4.63
C ASP A 31 5.46 4.96 3.56
N PRO A 32 4.13 4.84 3.68
CA PRO A 32 3.31 4.06 2.75
C PRO A 32 3.25 4.66 1.34
N THR A 33 3.51 5.96 1.19
CA THR A 33 3.58 6.66 -0.10
C THR A 33 4.96 6.52 -0.77
N ARG A 34 5.93 5.87 -0.12
CA ARG A 34 7.25 5.65 -0.69
C ARG A 34 7.18 4.67 -1.86
N VAL A 35 7.78 5.06 -2.98
CA VAL A 35 7.87 4.25 -4.19
C VAL A 35 9.26 3.63 -4.25
N VAL A 36 9.36 2.33 -3.97
CA VAL A 36 10.63 1.61 -3.90
C VAL A 36 10.57 0.31 -4.68
N THR A 37 11.68 -0.01 -5.34
CA THR A 37 11.88 -1.31 -5.95
C THR A 37 12.45 -2.27 -4.91
N LYS A 38 11.80 -3.43 -4.75
CA LYS A 38 12.15 -4.45 -3.75
C LYS A 38 12.06 -5.83 -4.39
N LEU A 39 12.91 -6.74 -3.95
CA LEU A 39 12.87 -8.15 -4.28
C LEU A 39 13.03 -8.95 -2.99
N GLY A 40 12.27 -10.03 -2.84
CA GLY A 40 12.25 -10.86 -1.65
C GLY A 40 11.93 -12.32 -1.95
N ILE A 41 12.45 -13.20 -1.11
CA ILE A 41 12.12 -14.62 -1.06
C ILE A 41 11.67 -14.91 0.36
N GLY A 42 10.52 -15.58 0.51
CA GLY A 42 10.03 -16.08 1.79
C GLY A 42 9.87 -17.59 1.71
N GLY A 43 10.18 -18.30 2.80
CA GLY A 43 9.89 -19.72 2.94
C GLY A 43 8.82 -19.94 3.99
N ASP A 44 8.03 -20.98 3.82
CA ASP A 44 7.01 -21.41 4.76
C ASP A 44 7.05 -22.93 4.92
N TYR A 45 6.60 -23.39 6.08
CA TYR A 45 6.58 -24.81 6.43
C TYR A 45 5.25 -25.11 7.11
N ASN A 46 4.51 -26.05 6.54
CA ASN A 46 3.26 -26.52 7.11
C ASN A 46 3.54 -27.69 8.05
N PHE A 47 3.25 -27.53 9.34
CA PHE A 47 3.48 -28.58 10.34
C PHE A 47 2.49 -29.75 10.25
N GLU A 48 1.33 -29.56 9.63
CA GLU A 48 0.30 -30.60 9.50
C GLU A 48 0.56 -31.49 8.28
N THR A 49 0.95 -30.91 7.14
CA THR A 49 1.27 -31.67 5.93
C THR A 49 2.76 -32.02 5.80
N GLU A 50 3.63 -31.44 6.63
CA GLU A 50 5.10 -31.53 6.56
C GLU A 50 5.71 -30.98 5.26
N ASP A 51 4.96 -30.16 4.53
CA ASP A 51 5.41 -29.56 3.27
C ASP A 51 6.19 -28.27 3.51
N PHE A 52 7.25 -28.08 2.70
CA PHE A 52 7.99 -26.83 2.61
C PHE A 52 7.66 -26.11 1.31
N GLY A 53 7.35 -24.81 1.42
CA GLY A 53 7.03 -23.93 0.31
C GLY A 53 7.94 -22.70 0.28
N TYR A 54 7.95 -22.00 -0.86
CA TYR A 54 8.54 -20.68 -0.92
C TYR A 54 7.77 -19.75 -1.85
N ALA A 55 7.86 -18.45 -1.56
CA ALA A 55 7.32 -17.41 -2.40
C ALA A 55 8.40 -16.43 -2.84
N ILE A 56 8.35 -16.03 -4.11
CA ILE A 56 9.12 -14.92 -4.64
C ILE A 56 8.18 -13.72 -4.70
N SER A 57 8.64 -12.57 -4.21
CA SER A 57 7.86 -11.33 -4.23
C SER A 57 8.73 -10.15 -4.60
N GLY A 58 8.10 -9.11 -5.14
CA GLY A 58 8.79 -7.88 -5.44
C GLY A 58 7.86 -6.72 -5.74
N SER A 59 8.44 -5.54 -5.76
CA SER A 59 7.79 -4.32 -6.24
C SER A 59 8.72 -3.57 -7.16
N ILE A 60 8.17 -2.90 -8.16
CA ILE A 60 8.90 -2.02 -9.07
C ILE A 60 8.19 -0.66 -9.06
N GLY A 61 8.96 0.38 -8.73
CA GLY A 61 8.53 1.75 -8.96
C GLY A 61 8.62 2.07 -10.45
N LEU A 62 7.51 2.49 -11.04
CA LEU A 62 7.47 2.90 -12.46
C LEU A 62 7.72 4.40 -12.62
N SER A 63 7.39 5.18 -11.58
CA SER A 63 7.62 6.63 -11.47
C SER A 63 7.63 7.04 -10.00
N GLU A 64 7.71 8.34 -9.71
CA GLU A 64 7.56 8.90 -8.36
C GLU A 64 6.17 8.66 -7.74
N ALA A 65 5.18 8.34 -8.57
CA ALA A 65 3.78 8.17 -8.17
C ALA A 65 3.26 6.73 -8.33
N GLN A 66 3.92 5.89 -9.10
CA GLN A 66 3.39 4.60 -9.55
C GLN A 66 4.26 3.44 -9.09
N LYS A 67 3.63 2.41 -8.55
CA LYS A 67 4.29 1.18 -8.11
C LYS A 67 3.48 -0.04 -8.50
N ILE A 68 4.14 -1.05 -9.03
CA ILE A 68 3.57 -2.39 -9.26
C ILE A 68 4.21 -3.35 -8.27
N ASN A 69 3.45 -4.32 -7.79
CA ASN A 69 3.93 -5.40 -6.94
C ASN A 69 3.42 -6.75 -7.44
N ALA A 70 4.25 -7.78 -7.29
CA ALA A 70 3.88 -9.13 -7.65
C ALA A 70 4.42 -10.12 -6.62
N ARG A 71 3.70 -11.22 -6.42
CA ARG A 71 4.12 -12.38 -5.63
C ARG A 71 3.72 -13.65 -6.36
N TYR A 72 4.56 -14.67 -6.30
CA TYR A 72 4.27 -16.00 -6.81
C TYR A 72 4.77 -17.07 -5.84
N HIS A 73 3.95 -18.08 -5.59
CA HIS A 73 4.27 -19.26 -4.80
C HIS A 73 4.15 -20.51 -5.70
N PRO A 74 5.27 -21.16 -6.09
CA PRO A 74 5.23 -22.23 -7.08
C PRO A 74 4.48 -23.49 -6.64
N GLU A 75 4.59 -23.86 -5.36
CA GLU A 75 4.00 -25.10 -4.83
C GLU A 75 2.47 -25.01 -4.73
N THR A 76 1.96 -23.91 -4.19
CA THR A 76 0.52 -23.66 -4.04
C THR A 76 -0.11 -22.99 -5.26
N GLN A 77 0.70 -22.64 -6.27
CA GLN A 77 0.29 -21.87 -7.45
C GLN A 77 -0.41 -20.54 -7.13
N GLU A 78 -0.25 -20.04 -5.90
CA GLU A 78 -0.78 -18.75 -5.50
C GLU A 78 0.00 -17.63 -6.18
N TRP A 79 -0.72 -16.60 -6.60
CA TRP A 79 -0.09 -15.43 -7.16
C TRP A 79 -0.90 -14.17 -6.85
N SER A 80 -0.19 -13.05 -6.78
CA SER A 80 -0.83 -11.75 -6.75
C SER A 80 -0.08 -10.76 -7.61
N LEU A 81 -0.83 -9.87 -8.24
CA LEU A 81 -0.37 -8.71 -8.98
C LEU A 81 -1.18 -7.51 -8.50
N GLY A 82 -0.50 -6.56 -7.89
CA GLY A 82 -1.12 -5.32 -7.43
C GLY A 82 -0.35 -4.11 -7.88
N GLY A 83 -0.91 -2.95 -7.57
CA GLY A 83 -0.26 -1.69 -7.81
C GLY A 83 -0.94 -0.55 -7.08
N SER A 84 -0.24 0.57 -7.06
CA SER A 84 -0.68 1.79 -6.41
C SER A 84 -0.32 2.99 -7.26
N TRP A 85 -1.21 3.97 -7.29
CA TRP A 85 -1.01 5.27 -7.88
C TRP A 85 -1.23 6.34 -6.82
N LEU A 86 -0.23 7.19 -6.61
CA LEU A 86 -0.28 8.35 -5.73
C LEU A 86 -0.75 9.55 -6.53
N PHE A 87 -1.86 10.14 -6.10
CA PHE A 87 -2.38 11.42 -6.58
C PHE A 87 -2.24 12.47 -5.48
N ASP A 88 -2.33 13.74 -5.86
CA ASP A 88 -2.37 14.87 -4.92
C ASP A 88 -3.49 14.72 -3.87
N PHE A 89 -4.60 14.08 -4.23
CA PHE A 89 -5.75 13.89 -3.34
C PHE A 89 -5.77 12.54 -2.61
N GLY A 90 -4.75 11.67 -2.78
CA GLY A 90 -4.73 10.36 -2.13
C GLY A 90 -4.17 9.24 -3.00
N ILE A 91 -4.36 8.00 -2.56
CA ILE A 91 -3.77 6.81 -3.19
C ILE A 91 -4.88 5.94 -3.73
N VAL A 92 -4.76 5.50 -4.98
CA VAL A 92 -5.58 4.42 -5.54
C VAL A 92 -4.74 3.16 -5.61
N ASN A 93 -5.27 2.06 -5.07
CA ASN A 93 -4.66 0.74 -5.08
C ASN A 93 -5.52 -0.23 -5.85
N PHE A 94 -4.90 -1.15 -6.57
CA PHE A 94 -5.56 -2.30 -7.16
C PHE A 94 -4.80 -3.57 -6.82
N ASN A 95 -5.51 -4.69 -6.72
CA ASN A 95 -4.93 -5.99 -6.48
C ASN A 95 -5.72 -7.07 -7.18
N PHE A 96 -5.00 -7.98 -7.82
CA PHE A 96 -5.50 -9.18 -8.45
C PHE A 96 -4.72 -10.35 -7.87
N GLY A 97 -5.37 -11.48 -7.66
CA GLY A 97 -4.64 -12.68 -7.26
C GLY A 97 -5.49 -13.93 -7.28
N LYS A 98 -4.80 -15.06 -7.28
CA LYS A 98 -5.36 -16.38 -7.05
C LYS A 98 -4.79 -16.91 -5.74
N SER A 99 -5.67 -17.48 -4.91
CA SER A 99 -5.31 -18.26 -3.74
C SER A 99 -5.91 -19.67 -3.83
N GLU A 100 -5.25 -20.60 -3.18
CA GLU A 100 -5.63 -22.02 -3.14
C GLU A 100 -5.86 -22.43 -1.68
N TYR A 101 -6.95 -23.15 -1.44
CA TYR A 101 -7.27 -23.73 -0.14
C TYR A 101 -6.62 -25.11 -0.01
N ASP A 102 -6.39 -25.57 1.22
CA ASP A 102 -5.80 -26.90 1.50
C ASP A 102 -6.65 -28.06 0.95
N ASP A 103 -7.93 -27.82 0.63
CA ASP A 103 -8.84 -28.80 0.02
C ASP A 103 -8.80 -28.83 -1.52
N GLY A 104 -7.91 -28.04 -2.14
CA GLY A 104 -7.79 -27.90 -3.60
C GLY A 104 -8.81 -26.96 -4.24
N SER A 105 -9.64 -26.28 -3.44
CA SER A 105 -10.52 -25.21 -3.94
C SER A 105 -9.71 -23.96 -4.24
N ASN A 106 -10.10 -23.23 -5.29
CA ASN A 106 -9.38 -22.03 -5.73
C ASN A 106 -10.31 -20.81 -5.66
N TYR A 107 -9.75 -19.65 -5.34
CA TYR A 107 -10.46 -18.39 -5.53
C TYR A 107 -9.59 -17.31 -6.15
N ASN A 108 -10.20 -16.55 -7.04
CA ASN A 108 -9.65 -15.35 -7.62
C ASN A 108 -10.22 -14.15 -6.88
N ASN A 109 -9.36 -13.18 -6.55
CA ASN A 109 -9.74 -11.95 -5.89
C ASN A 109 -9.32 -10.75 -6.74
N TYR A 110 -10.24 -9.80 -6.89
CA TYR A 110 -10.06 -8.55 -7.62
C TYR A 110 -10.51 -7.40 -6.72
N SER A 111 -9.61 -6.48 -6.41
CA SER A 111 -9.94 -5.33 -5.59
C SER A 111 -9.38 -4.03 -6.13
N VAL A 112 -10.13 -2.96 -5.88
CA VAL A 112 -9.69 -1.58 -6.06
C VAL A 112 -10.09 -0.81 -4.82
N GLY A 113 -9.16 -0.05 -4.27
CA GLY A 113 -9.35 0.74 -3.06
C GLY A 113 -8.72 2.11 -3.19
N THR A 114 -9.23 3.07 -2.43
CA THR A 114 -8.68 4.41 -2.36
C THR A 114 -8.49 4.83 -0.90
N PHE A 115 -7.47 5.63 -0.67
CA PHE A 115 -7.11 6.19 0.63
C PHE A 115 -6.91 7.69 0.45
N VAL A 116 -7.77 8.50 1.06
CA VAL A 116 -7.81 9.95 0.84
C VAL A 116 -7.54 10.68 2.15
N PRO A 117 -6.51 11.53 2.26
CA PRO A 117 -6.32 12.38 3.42
C PRO A 117 -7.40 13.47 3.49
N LEU A 118 -8.09 13.60 4.62
CA LEU A 118 -9.09 14.67 4.81
C LEU A 118 -8.49 16.08 4.93
N SER A 119 -7.18 16.19 5.15
CA SER A 119 -6.43 17.45 5.15
C SER A 119 -6.48 18.16 3.79
N GLU A 120 -6.62 17.42 2.68
CA GLU A 120 -6.85 17.99 1.34
C GLU A 120 -8.17 18.78 1.25
N PHE A 121 -9.12 18.49 2.15
CA PHE A 121 -10.38 19.22 2.28
C PHE A 121 -10.40 20.23 3.45
N GLY A 122 -9.23 20.49 4.05
CA GLY A 122 -9.09 21.39 5.20
C GLY A 122 -9.61 20.81 6.52
N PHE A 123 -9.76 19.49 6.61
CA PHE A 123 -10.25 18.81 7.81
C PHE A 123 -9.13 18.04 8.51
N GLU A 124 -8.51 18.68 9.50
CA GLU A 124 -7.44 18.14 10.32
C GLU A 124 -7.66 18.54 11.80
N PRO A 125 -8.62 17.90 12.50
CA PRO A 125 -8.97 18.29 13.87
C PRO A 125 -7.80 18.03 14.82
N ALA A 126 -7.36 19.07 15.53
CA ALA A 126 -6.26 18.99 16.50
C ALA A 126 -4.94 18.40 15.93
N GLY A 127 -4.68 18.58 14.62
CA GLY A 127 -3.49 18.04 13.95
C GLY A 127 -3.58 16.54 13.62
N TRP A 128 -4.76 15.94 13.78
CA TRP A 128 -4.97 14.52 13.45
C TRP A 128 -5.29 14.37 11.97
N GLN A 129 -4.43 13.64 11.27
CA GLN A 129 -4.68 13.25 9.89
C GLN A 129 -5.66 12.08 9.84
N ILE A 130 -6.82 12.31 9.26
CA ILE A 130 -7.86 11.28 9.07
C ILE A 130 -7.85 10.81 7.62
N PHE A 131 -8.04 9.51 7.45
CA PHE A 131 -8.01 8.86 6.15
C PHE A 131 -9.22 7.94 5.95
N PRO A 132 -10.30 8.41 5.32
CA PRO A 132 -11.32 7.52 4.80
C PRO A 132 -10.74 6.53 3.78
N MET A 133 -11.19 5.28 3.90
CA MET A 133 -10.95 4.23 2.94
C MET A 133 -12.27 3.88 2.25
N ALA A 134 -12.23 3.74 0.93
CA ALA A 134 -13.33 3.21 0.14
C ALA A 134 -12.78 2.22 -0.88
N GLY A 135 -13.57 1.22 -1.26
CA GLY A 135 -13.13 0.24 -2.24
C GLY A 135 -14.20 -0.75 -2.64
N PHE A 136 -13.92 -1.45 -3.74
CA PHE A 136 -14.67 -2.59 -4.21
C PHE A 136 -13.79 -3.83 -4.17
N ASN A 137 -14.38 -4.95 -3.78
CA ASN A 137 -13.75 -6.26 -3.79
C ASN A 137 -14.73 -7.24 -4.45
N TYR A 138 -14.22 -8.04 -5.37
CA TYR A 138 -14.93 -9.13 -6.01
C TYR A 138 -14.09 -10.40 -5.87
N THR A 139 -14.71 -11.44 -5.32
CA THR A 139 -14.11 -12.76 -5.17
C THR A 139 -14.95 -13.77 -5.93
N ASP A 140 -14.29 -14.53 -6.78
CA ASP A 140 -14.88 -15.64 -7.53
C ASP A 140 -14.15 -16.93 -7.17
N GLY A 141 -14.89 -17.94 -6.73
CA GLY A 141 -14.32 -19.18 -6.22
C GLY A 141 -14.96 -20.39 -6.88
N GLU A 142 -14.12 -21.33 -7.31
CA GLU A 142 -14.55 -22.65 -7.74
C GLU A 142 -14.34 -23.62 -6.58
N ARG A 143 -15.43 -24.26 -6.13
CA ARG A 143 -15.37 -25.34 -5.12
C ARG A 143 -15.21 -26.68 -5.82
N HIS A 144 -14.32 -27.51 -5.29
CA HIS A 144 -14.10 -28.86 -5.77
C HIS A 144 -14.85 -29.92 -4.96
#